data_AF-A0A165UD22-F1
#
_entry.id   AF-A0A165UD22-F1
#
_cell.length_a   1.000
_cell.length_b   1.000
_cell.length_c   1.000
_cell.angle_alpha   90.00
_cell.angle_beta   90.00
_cell.angle_gamma   90.00
#
_symmetry.space_group_name_H-M   'P 1'
#
loop_
_entity.id
_entity.type
_entity.pdbx_description
1 polymer ?
#
loop_
_entity_poly.entity_id
_entity_poly.type
_entity_poly.pdbx_seq_one_letter_code
_entity_poly.pdbx_strand_id
1 'polypeptide(L)'
;MQTLLISFPDGTGCGKSKLQLTRTGCSADAKLHDIRVQEEIYNTEHSIIYRAIETTPKRSVALKFARTPTALVDLCSEEKVYTHKLFDLQGTVVPHCFGFYEELSGGETVGCLVLEDRGEPVPERLEVPPIDVS
;
A
#
# COMPACT_ATOMS: atom_id res chain seq x y z
N MET A 1 14.23 -12.69 5.53
CA MET A 1 12.83 -12.80 5.08
C MET A 1 11.96 -12.17 6.15
N GLN A 2 11.18 -11.14 5.81
CA GLN A 2 10.32 -10.41 6.76
C GLN A 2 8.88 -10.80 6.49
N THR A 3 8.13 -11.04 7.57
CA THR A 3 6.71 -11.31 7.53
C THR A 3 5.95 -10.15 8.15
N LEU A 4 4.82 -9.81 7.55
CA LEU A 4 3.93 -8.73 7.96
C LEU A 4 2.57 -9.32 8.32
N LEU A 5 2.13 -9.10 9.56
CA LEU A 5 0.79 -9.47 10.00
C LEU A 5 -0.13 -8.26 9.88
N ILE A 6 -1.20 -8.41 9.10
CA ILE A 6 -2.22 -7.38 8.91
C ILE A 6 -3.50 -7.87 9.58
N SER A 7 -4.03 -7.08 10.52
CA SER A 7 -5.28 -7.36 11.20
C SER A 7 -6.38 -6.42 10.70
N PHE A 8 -7.54 -6.97 10.38
CA PHE A 8 -8.69 -6.23 9.90
C PHE A 8 -9.76 -6.12 10.99
N PRO A 9 -10.48 -4.99 11.09
CA PRO A 9 -11.65 -4.89 11.95
C PRO A 9 -12.76 -5.83 11.47
N ASP A 10 -13.58 -6.31 12.40
CA ASP A 10 -14.72 -7.18 12.10
C ASP A 10 -15.67 -6.52 11.09
N GLY A 11 -16.12 -7.28 10.09
CA GLY A 11 -17.03 -6.78 9.05
C GLY A 11 -16.38 -6.06 7.86
N THR A 12 -15.04 -6.08 7.75
CA THR A 12 -14.34 -5.57 6.56
C THR A 12 -14.47 -6.51 5.34
N GLY A 13 -14.44 -5.92 4.14
CA GLY A 13 -14.66 -6.62 2.87
C GLY A 13 -13.65 -7.73 2.53
N CYS A 14 -12.56 -7.88 3.28
CA CYS A 14 -11.57 -8.95 3.08
C CYS A 14 -12.07 -10.32 3.58
N GLY A 15 -13.10 -10.38 4.43
CA GLY A 15 -13.64 -11.62 4.99
C GLY A 15 -12.69 -12.39 5.94
N LYS A 16 -11.41 -12.00 6.01
CA LYS A 16 -10.39 -12.48 6.92
C LYS A 16 -10.16 -11.47 8.04
N SER A 17 -10.07 -11.94 9.28
CA SER A 17 -9.69 -11.09 10.42
C SER A 17 -8.19 -10.80 10.48
N LYS A 18 -7.37 -11.69 9.91
CA LYS A 18 -5.91 -11.55 9.84
C LYS A 18 -5.36 -12.10 8.52
N LEU A 19 -4.31 -11.47 8.04
CA LEU A 19 -3.58 -11.85 6.84
C LEU A 19 -2.08 -11.78 7.12
N GLN A 20 -1.35 -12.84 6.75
CA GLN A 20 0.09 -12.91 6.97
C GLN A 20 0.78 -12.89 5.61
N LEU A 21 1.48 -11.80 5.32
CA LEU A 21 2.20 -11.61 4.06
C LEU A 21 3.70 -11.73 4.27
N THR A 22 4.41 -12.19 3.25
CA THR A 22 5.87 -12.26 3.23
C THR A 22 6.41 -11.25 2.25
N ARG A 23 7.47 -10.56 2.65
CA ARG A 23 8.12 -9.58 1.79
C ARG A 23 8.74 -10.22 0.54
N THR A 24 8.47 -9.64 -0.62
CA THR A 24 9.04 -10.02 -1.91
C THR A 24 9.71 -8.80 -2.55
N GLY A 25 11.02 -8.84 -2.86
CA GLY A 25 11.73 -7.73 -3.52
C GLY A 25 13.05 -7.29 -2.86
N CYS A 26 13.66 -6.23 -3.42
CA CYS A 26 14.96 -5.67 -2.99
C CYS A 26 14.78 -4.59 -1.92
N SER A 27 15.43 -4.83 -0.77
CA SER A 27 15.60 -3.97 0.41
C SER A 27 14.91 -2.59 0.40
N ALA A 28 13.81 -2.45 1.15
CA ALA A 28 13.50 -1.18 1.83
C ALA A 28 14.01 -1.29 3.28
N ASP A 29 14.64 -0.21 3.72
CA ASP A 29 15.40 -0.13 4.98
C ASP A 29 14.55 -0.25 6.25
N ALA A 30 13.23 -0.12 6.14
CA ALA A 30 12.34 -0.12 7.30
C ALA A 30 11.68 -1.48 7.54
N LYS A 31 12.01 -2.09 8.69
CA LYS A 31 11.26 -3.22 9.21
C LYS A 31 9.92 -2.74 9.77
N LEU A 32 8.83 -3.06 9.07
CA LEU A 32 7.47 -3.01 9.58
C LEU A 32 7.16 -4.13 10.60
N HIS A 33 6.40 -3.77 11.63
CA HIS A 33 5.75 -4.66 12.60
C HIS A 33 4.28 -4.89 12.21
N ASP A 34 3.50 -5.50 13.10
CA ASP A 34 2.08 -5.77 12.88
C ASP A 34 1.32 -4.49 12.53
N ILE A 35 0.45 -4.58 11.53
CA ILE A 35 -0.38 -3.49 11.05
C ILE A 35 -1.83 -3.78 11.38
N ARG A 36 -2.54 -2.75 11.84
CA ARG A 36 -3.99 -2.80 12.05
C ARG A 36 -4.68 -1.86 11.06
N VAL A 37 -5.54 -2.43 10.23
CA VAL A 37 -6.41 -1.67 9.32
C VAL A 37 -7.38 -0.83 10.14
N GLN A 38 -7.57 0.42 9.70
CA GLN A 38 -8.52 1.35 10.29
C GLN A 38 -9.76 1.49 9.41
N GLU A 39 -9.56 1.78 8.12
CA GLU A 39 -10.65 2.05 7.18
C GLU A 39 -10.27 1.73 5.74
N GLU A 40 -11.28 1.50 4.90
CA GLU A 40 -11.16 1.42 3.45
C GLU A 40 -11.22 2.84 2.87
N ILE A 41 -10.18 3.26 2.15
CA ILE A 41 -10.10 4.59 1.53
C ILE A 41 -10.67 4.55 0.10
N TYR A 42 -10.36 3.48 -0.62
CA TYR A 42 -10.66 3.39 -2.04
C TYR A 42 -10.80 1.93 -2.47
N ASN A 43 -11.77 1.63 -3.32
CA ASN A 43 -12.08 0.26 -3.73
C ASN A 43 -12.53 0.24 -5.18
N THR A 44 -11.79 -0.50 -5.99
CA THR A 44 -12.01 -0.68 -7.42
C THR A 44 -12.08 -2.17 -7.75
N GLU A 45 -12.38 -2.48 -9.00
CA GLU A 45 -12.33 -3.86 -9.49
C GLU A 45 -10.93 -4.49 -9.31
N HIS A 46 -9.86 -3.72 -9.49
CA HIS A 46 -8.49 -4.25 -9.55
C HIS A 46 -7.71 -4.07 -8.25
N SER A 47 -8.07 -3.09 -7.44
CA SER A 47 -7.32 -2.76 -6.23
C SER A 47 -8.21 -2.23 -5.11
N ILE A 48 -7.76 -2.44 -3.88
CA ILE A 48 -8.36 -1.86 -2.69
C ILE A 48 -7.27 -1.21 -1.84
N ILE A 49 -7.56 -0.02 -1.34
CA ILE A 49 -6.67 0.79 -0.53
C ILE A 49 -7.27 0.93 0.87
N TYR A 50 -6.47 0.59 1.87
CA TYR A 50 -6.81 0.80 3.27
C TYR A 50 -5.87 1.80 3.92
N ARG A 51 -6.42 2.60 4.83
CA ARG A 51 -5.62 3.29 5.85
C ARG A 51 -5.39 2.32 7.00
N ALA A 52 -4.17 2.28 7.48
CA ALA A 52 -3.80 1.42 8.57
C ALA A 52 -2.74 2.08 9.46
N ILE A 53 -2.54 1.50 10.63
CA ILE A 53 -1.51 1.93 11.56
C ILE A 53 -0.61 0.75 11.90
N GLU A 54 0.71 0.95 11.78
CA GLU A 54 1.67 0.04 12.38
C GLU A 54 1.51 0.10 13.90
N THR A 55 1.48 -1.05 14.56
CA THR A 55 1.27 -1.15 16.00
C THR A 55 2.43 -0.57 16.79
N THR A 56 3.66 -0.70 16.30
CA THR A 56 4.88 -0.18 16.91
C THR A 56 5.98 -0.04 15.84
N PRO A 57 6.55 1.16 15.60
CA PRO A 57 6.05 2.46 16.03
C PRO A 57 4.66 2.76 15.42
N LYS A 58 3.91 3.68 16.04
CA LYS A 58 2.55 4.08 15.59
C LYS A 58 2.58 4.91 14.29
N ARG A 59 3.14 4.34 13.21
CA ARG A 59 3.23 4.98 11.89
C ARG A 59 1.92 4.77 11.13
N SER A 60 1.40 5.84 10.54
CA SER A 60 0.28 5.73 9.59
C SER A 60 0.80 5.22 8.25
N VAL A 61 0.11 4.24 7.70
CA VAL A 61 0.49 3.57 6.45
C VAL A 61 -0.74 3.35 5.57
N ALA A 62 -0.52 3.42 4.26
CA ALA A 62 -1.50 3.03 3.26
C ALA A 62 -1.17 1.63 2.75
N LEU A 63 -2.19 0.76 2.69
CA LEU A 63 -2.08 -0.60 2.18
C LEU A 63 -2.81 -0.68 0.85
N LYS A 64 -2.08 -0.91 -0.24
CA LYS A 64 -2.66 -1.10 -1.58
C LYS A 64 -2.61 -2.56 -1.95
N PHE A 65 -3.76 -3.21 -1.94
CA PHE A 65 -3.91 -4.62 -2.32
C PHE A 65 -4.32 -4.77 -3.78
N ALA A 66 -3.76 -5.78 -4.44
CA ALA A 66 -4.17 -6.22 -5.77
C ALA A 66 -5.24 -7.33 -5.68
N ARG A 67 -6.27 -7.26 -6.53
CA ARG A 67 -7.34 -8.28 -6.63
C ARG A 67 -7.21 -9.23 -7.81
N THR A 68 -6.36 -8.88 -8.79
CA THR A 68 -6.19 -9.65 -10.02
C THR A 68 -4.71 -9.95 -10.27
N PRO A 69 -4.37 -11.02 -11.02
CA PRO A 69 -2.98 -11.31 -11.39
C PRO A 69 -2.31 -10.15 -12.12
N THR A 70 -3.04 -9.46 -13.00
CA THR A 70 -2.54 -8.27 -13.70
C THR A 70 -2.22 -7.14 -12.73
N ALA A 71 -3.14 -6.81 -11.81
CA ALA A 71 -2.91 -5.78 -10.81
C ALA A 71 -1.73 -6.12 -9.89
N LEU A 72 -1.48 -7.40 -9.63
CA LEU A 72 -0.33 -7.85 -8.84
C LEU A 72 1.00 -7.59 -9.57
N VAL A 73 1.06 -7.86 -10.88
CA VAL A 73 2.24 -7.54 -11.71
C VAL A 73 2.48 -6.03 -11.77
N ASP A 74 1.41 -5.24 -11.91
CA ASP A 74 1.48 -3.77 -11.91
C ASP A 74 1.99 -3.25 -10.56
N LEU A 75 1.48 -3.79 -9.46
CA LEU A 75 1.87 -3.41 -8.09
C LEU A 75 3.34 -3.75 -7.79
N CYS A 76 3.82 -4.91 -8.27
CA CYS A 76 5.23 -5.28 -8.20
C CYS A 76 6.11 -4.34 -9.05
N SER A 77 5.62 -3.92 -10.22
CA SER A 77 6.33 -2.97 -11.07
C SER A 77 6.37 -1.57 -10.47
N GLU A 78 5.30 -1.16 -9.78
CA GLU A 78 5.22 0.10 -9.03
C GLU A 78 6.24 0.13 -7.88
N GLU A 79 6.38 -0.95 -7.11
CA GLU A 79 7.41 -1.04 -6.06
C GLU A 79 8.82 -0.78 -6.60
N LYS A 80 9.14 -1.33 -7.78
CA LYS A 80 10.44 -1.09 -8.45
C LYS A 80 10.64 0.37 -8.84
N VAL A 81 9.56 1.08 -9.19
CA VAL A 81 9.65 2.53 -9.48
C VAL A 81 10.01 3.28 -8.20
N TYR A 82 9.36 2.96 -7.08
CA TYR A 82 9.70 3.54 -5.79
C TYR A 82 11.15 3.25 -5.36
N THR A 83 11.59 2.00 -5.44
CA THR A 83 12.90 1.57 -4.92
C THR A 83 14.07 1.92 -5.84
N HIS A 84 13.85 2.15 -7.14
CA HIS A 84 14.93 2.48 -8.07
C HIS A 84 14.86 3.91 -8.59
N LYS A 85 13.71 4.34 -9.12
CA LYS A 85 13.61 5.62 -9.84
C LYS A 85 13.28 6.79 -8.93
N LEU A 86 12.57 6.53 -7.83
CA LEU A 86 12.09 7.55 -6.91
C LEU A 86 12.75 7.48 -5.53
N PHE A 87 13.81 6.70 -5.36
CA PHE A 87 14.44 6.44 -4.06
C PHE A 87 14.76 7.74 -3.31
N ASP A 88 15.44 8.68 -3.97
CA ASP A 88 15.85 9.96 -3.37
C ASP A 88 14.68 10.95 -3.14
N LEU A 89 13.50 10.66 -3.70
CA LEU A 89 12.31 11.50 -3.59
C LEU A 89 11.33 11.02 -2.50
N GLN A 90 11.58 9.85 -1.92
CA GLN A 90 10.72 9.28 -0.89
C GLN A 90 10.78 10.10 0.40
N GLY A 91 9.63 10.23 1.08
CA GLY A 91 9.49 11.02 2.31
C GLY A 91 9.42 12.53 2.09
N THR A 92 9.71 13.00 0.87
CA THR A 92 9.62 14.42 0.50
C THR A 92 8.51 14.61 -0.51
N VAL A 93 8.78 14.30 -1.78
CA VAL A 93 7.88 14.49 -2.93
C VAL A 93 6.90 13.32 -3.05
N VAL A 94 7.38 12.10 -2.84
CA VAL A 94 6.55 10.90 -2.89
C VAL A 94 6.51 10.21 -1.52
N PRO A 95 5.50 9.37 -1.24
CA PRO A 95 5.44 8.61 0.00
C PRO A 95 6.66 7.69 0.16
N HIS A 96 7.08 7.44 1.40
CA HIS A 96 7.96 6.30 1.65
C HIS A 96 7.29 4.99 1.22
N CYS A 97 8.02 4.15 0.50
CA CYS A 97 7.66 2.79 0.15
C CYS A 97 8.34 1.84 1.13
N PHE A 98 7.54 1.19 1.96
CA PHE A 98 8.03 0.20 2.92
C PHE A 98 8.21 -1.18 2.29
N GLY A 99 7.66 -1.38 1.09
CA GLY A 99 7.93 -2.51 0.22
C GLY A 99 6.67 -3.28 -0.16
N PHE A 100 6.90 -4.31 -0.95
CA PHE A 100 5.87 -5.21 -1.47
C PHE A 100 5.88 -6.55 -0.73
N TYR A 101 4.68 -7.03 -0.41
CA TYR A 101 4.44 -8.22 0.39
C TYR A 101 3.39 -9.08 -0.28
N GLU A 102 3.61 -10.39 -0.29
CA GLU A 102 2.71 -11.36 -0.92
C GLU A 102 2.42 -12.53 0.00
N GLU A 103 1.24 -13.12 -0.15
CA GLU A 103 0.88 -14.41 0.40
C GLU A 103 0.49 -15.36 -0.75
N LEU A 104 1.11 -16.54 -0.73
CA LEU A 104 0.71 -17.69 -1.55
C LEU A 104 -0.07 -18.65 -0.64
N SER A 105 -1.38 -18.42 -0.47
CA SER A 105 -2.24 -19.28 0.34
C SER A 105 -3.48 -19.71 -0.44
N GLY A 106 -3.68 -21.01 -0.59
CA GLY A 106 -4.92 -21.57 -1.13
C GLY A 106 -5.16 -21.37 -2.64
N GLY A 107 -4.12 -21.05 -3.42
CA GLY A 107 -4.20 -20.91 -4.88
C GLY A 107 -4.48 -19.48 -5.38
N GLU A 108 -4.82 -18.56 -4.49
CA GLU A 108 -4.96 -17.14 -4.78
C GLU A 108 -3.74 -16.38 -4.25
N THR A 109 -3.11 -15.57 -5.11
CA THR A 109 -1.98 -14.73 -4.69
C THR A 109 -2.52 -13.37 -4.28
N VAL A 110 -2.29 -12.98 -3.03
CA VAL A 110 -2.63 -11.65 -2.54
C VAL A 110 -1.34 -10.84 -2.43
N GLY A 111 -1.26 -9.75 -3.20
CA GLY A 111 -0.14 -8.80 -3.16
C GLY A 111 -0.54 -7.49 -2.48
N CYS A 112 0.36 -6.92 -1.69
CA CYS A 112 0.17 -5.67 -0.97
C CYS A 112 1.42 -4.79 -1.05
N LEU A 113 1.25 -3.55 -1.50
CA LEU A 113 2.26 -2.50 -1.43
C LEU A 113 1.97 -1.64 -0.21
N VAL A 114 2.97 -1.47 0.65
CA VAL A 114 2.84 -0.69 1.88
C VAL A 114 3.56 0.64 1.71
N LEU A 115 2.82 1.72 1.82
CA LEU A 115 3.30 3.09 1.65
C LEU A 115 3.08 3.92 2.92
N GLU A 116 3.82 5.01 3.06
CA GLU A 116 3.50 6.07 4.01
C GLU A 116 2.13 6.67 3.68
N ASP A 117 1.29 6.80 4.70
CA ASP A 117 0.02 7.50 4.56
C ASP A 117 0.26 9.01 4.62
N ARG A 118 -0.11 9.71 3.54
CA ARG A 118 0.05 11.17 3.39
C ARG A 118 -1.26 11.94 3.63
N GLY A 119 -2.28 11.30 4.20
CA GLY A 119 -3.54 11.94 4.58
C GLY A 119 -4.64 11.74 3.55
N GLU A 120 -5.52 12.73 3.42
CA GLU A 120 -6.75 12.60 2.64
C GLU A 120 -6.50 12.65 1.12
N PRO A 121 -7.21 11.83 0.33
CA PRO A 121 -7.19 11.95 -1.12
C PRO A 121 -7.72 13.33 -1.53
N VAL A 122 -7.06 13.96 -2.50
CA VAL A 122 -7.56 15.21 -3.08
C VAL A 122 -8.90 14.90 -3.75
N PRO A 123 -10.00 15.60 -3.40
CA PRO A 123 -11.28 15.38 -4.06
C PRO A 123 -11.13 15.59 -5.57
N GLU A 124 -11.77 14.72 -6.35
CA GLU A 124 -11.64 14.67 -7.81
C GLU A 124 -11.71 16.06 -8.45
N ARG A 125 -10.69 16.34 -9.27
CA ARG A 125 -10.47 17.57 -10.06
C ARG A 125 -10.05 18.77 -9.21
N LEU A 126 -8.73 18.96 -9.12
CA LEU A 126 -8.20 20.32 -9.18
C LEU A 126 -8.74 20.92 -10.48
N GLU A 127 -9.72 21.81 -10.39
CA GLU A 127 -10.04 22.69 -11.51
C GLU A 127 -8.72 23.31 -11.95
N VAL A 128 -8.29 23.02 -13.17
CA VAL A 128 -7.07 23.59 -13.72
C VAL A 128 -7.27 25.11 -13.61
N PRO A 129 -6.47 25.84 -12.80
CA PRO A 129 -6.63 27.27 -12.73
C PRO A 129 -6.45 27.82 -14.15
N PRO A 130 -7.25 28.82 -14.57
CA PRO A 130 -7.15 29.36 -15.91
C PRO A 130 -5.69 29.74 -16.17
N ILE A 131 -5.11 29.14 -17.21
CA ILE A 131 -3.77 29.50 -17.66
C ILE A 131 -3.88 30.92 -18.18
N ASP A 132 -3.37 31.87 -17.41
CA ASP A 132 -3.25 33.26 -17.84
C ASP A 132 -2.09 33.34 -18.84
N VAL A 133 -2.41 33.11 -20.11
CA VAL A 133 -1.50 33.39 -21.23
C VAL A 133 -1.47 34.91 -21.41
N SER A 134 -0.51 35.54 -20.74
CA SER A 134 -0.09 36.93 -20.97
C SER A 134 1.14 37.00 -21.87
#